data_AF-A0A840YSR4-F1
#
_entry.id   AF-A0A840YSR4-F1
#
_cell.length_a   1.000
_cell.length_b   1.000
_cell.length_c   1.000
_cell.angle_alpha   90.00
_cell.angle_beta   90.00
_cell.angle_gamma   90.00
#
_symmetry.space_group_name_H-M   'P 1'
#
loop_
_entity.id
_entity.type
_entity.pdbx_description
1 polymer ?
#
loop_
_entity_poly.entity_id
_entity_poly.type
_entity_poly.pdbx_seq_one_letter_code
_entity_poly.pdbx_strand_id
1 'polypeptide(L)'
;MIAILLPHEADEQNLAALSDLKKVYGRRGYMALFQRRRLNDTVRIDALARQAGGAGVRAVVTGDVLYHAPEARLLQDVVTAAREKCTVDELGYRREVNADRALKPPEEMVRRFRAYPDALQASVDIARLCTFDLSELAYQYPHERVITRRSRRFRFSVIKQQVMG
;
A
#
# COMPACT_ATOMS: atom_id res chain seq x y z
N MET A 1 11.94 9.20 -0.48
CA MET A 1 11.11 8.10 -0.96
C MET A 1 11.38 6.85 -0.13
N ILE A 2 10.35 6.08 0.23
CA ILE A 2 10.44 4.78 0.91
C ILE A 2 10.04 3.72 -0.12
N ALA A 3 10.69 2.56 -0.11
CA ALA A 3 10.34 1.43 -0.97
C ALA A 3 10.18 0.15 -0.14
N ILE A 4 9.15 -0.63 -0.47
CA ILE A 4 8.88 -1.92 0.17
C ILE A 4 8.80 -2.98 -0.94
N LEU A 5 9.74 -3.93 -0.94
CA LEU A 5 9.73 -5.08 -1.82
C LEU A 5 8.70 -6.11 -1.34
N LEU A 6 7.89 -6.64 -2.25
CA LEU A 6 6.88 -7.67 -1.99
C LEU A 6 7.34 -9.01 -2.61
N PRO A 7 8.15 -9.80 -1.89
CA PRO A 7 8.69 -11.04 -2.44
C PRO A 7 7.64 -12.15 -2.49
N HIS A 8 7.79 -13.05 -3.47
CA HIS A 8 7.02 -14.27 -3.50
C HIS A 8 7.63 -15.36 -2.63
N GLU A 9 8.84 -15.78 -2.98
CA GLU A 9 9.59 -16.83 -2.29
C GLU A 9 10.98 -16.33 -1.89
N ALA A 10 11.66 -17.12 -1.07
CA ALA A 10 13.01 -16.83 -0.61
C ALA A 10 14.08 -17.36 -1.57
N ASP A 11 14.03 -16.91 -2.84
CA ASP A 11 14.84 -17.41 -3.95
C ASP A 11 15.95 -16.44 -4.37
N GLU A 12 16.72 -16.83 -5.40
CA GLU A 12 17.80 -16.00 -5.98
C GLU A 12 17.27 -14.72 -6.61
N GLN A 13 16.05 -14.74 -7.15
CA GLN A 13 15.43 -13.55 -7.72
C GLN A 13 15.14 -12.52 -6.61
N ASN A 14 14.67 -12.96 -5.45
CA ASN A 14 14.51 -12.11 -4.29
C ASN A 14 15.87 -11.60 -3.76
N LEU A 15 16.94 -12.40 -3.80
CA LEU A 15 18.29 -11.94 -3.43
C LEU A 15 18.75 -10.80 -4.34
N ALA A 16 18.58 -10.95 -5.65
CA ALA A 16 18.93 -9.93 -6.63
C ALA A 16 18.10 -8.64 -6.39
N ALA A 17 16.79 -8.78 -6.20
CA ALA A 17 15.90 -7.66 -5.90
C ALA A 17 16.27 -6.95 -4.60
N LEU A 18 16.67 -7.67 -3.55
CA LEU A 18 17.15 -7.09 -2.29
C LEU A 18 18.46 -6.31 -2.47
N SER A 19 19.38 -6.82 -3.30
CA SER A 19 20.63 -6.14 -3.64
C SER A 19 20.34 -4.80 -4.34
N ASP A 20 19.45 -4.80 -5.34
CA ASP A 20 19.12 -3.60 -6.08
C ASP A 20 18.30 -2.60 -5.24
N LEU A 21 17.35 -3.10 -4.43
CA LEU A 21 16.62 -2.29 -3.46
C LEU A 21 17.58 -1.57 -2.50
N LYS A 22 18.59 -2.27 -1.98
CA LYS A 22 19.60 -1.70 -1.08
C LYS A 22 20.46 -0.66 -1.78
N LYS A 23 20.90 -0.90 -3.02
CA LYS A 23 21.68 0.07 -3.81
C LYS A 23 20.90 1.36 -4.05
N VAL A 24 19.61 1.27 -4.38
CA VAL A 24 18.78 2.43 -4.77
C VAL A 24 18.23 3.18 -3.55
N TYR A 25 17.76 2.46 -2.53
CA TYR A 25 17.02 3.06 -1.40
C TYR A 25 17.79 3.05 -0.08
N GLY A 26 18.92 2.33 0.00
CA GLY A 26 19.71 2.21 1.22
C GLY A 26 18.86 1.85 2.43
N ARG A 27 18.94 2.69 3.47
CA ARG A 27 18.18 2.51 4.73
C ARG A 27 16.67 2.72 4.59
N ARG A 28 16.18 3.25 3.47
CA ARG A 28 14.75 3.48 3.20
C ARG A 28 14.14 2.35 2.34
N GLY A 29 14.89 1.30 2.06
CA GLY A 29 14.42 0.08 1.44
C GLY A 29 14.06 -0.98 2.48
N TYR A 30 12.87 -1.54 2.37
CA TYR A 30 12.35 -2.58 3.26
C TYR A 30 11.84 -3.77 2.46
N MET A 31 11.73 -4.93 3.09
CA MET A 31 11.09 -6.11 2.48
C MET A 31 9.87 -6.53 3.30
N ALA A 32 8.73 -6.74 2.64
CA ALA A 32 7.51 -7.11 3.33
C ALA A 32 7.51 -8.58 3.80
N LEU A 33 7.01 -8.79 5.00
CA LEU A 33 6.59 -10.08 5.54
C LEU A 33 5.07 -10.05 5.70
N PHE A 34 4.38 -10.92 4.97
CA PHE A 34 2.93 -11.06 5.03
C PHE A 34 2.55 -12.53 4.89
N GLN A 35 1.37 -12.90 5.38
CA GLN A 35 0.85 -14.26 5.31
C GLN A 35 0.01 -14.44 4.03
N ARG A 36 0.27 -15.50 3.28
CA ARG A 36 -0.49 -15.97 2.11
C ARG A 36 -1.63 -16.92 2.47
N ARG A 37 -1.73 -17.33 3.74
CA ARG A 37 -2.75 -18.28 4.24
C ARG A 37 -2.65 -19.64 3.56
N ARG A 38 -1.42 -20.07 3.25
CA ARG A 38 -1.10 -21.39 2.71
C ARG A 38 -0.45 -22.25 3.79
N LEU A 39 -0.53 -23.57 3.64
CA LEU A 39 0.32 -24.48 4.41
C LEU A 39 1.79 -24.08 4.16
N ASN A 40 2.60 -24.08 5.22
CA ASN A 40 4.02 -23.65 5.23
C ASN A 40 4.33 -22.15 5.19
N ASP A 41 3.34 -21.28 5.41
CA ASP A 41 3.59 -19.83 5.45
C ASP A 41 4.65 -19.42 6.47
N THR A 42 4.69 -20.08 7.63
CA THR A 42 5.70 -19.82 8.67
C THR A 42 7.11 -20.09 8.16
N VAL A 43 7.32 -21.20 7.44
CA VAL A 43 8.63 -21.56 6.87
C VAL A 43 9.06 -20.54 5.83
N ARG A 44 8.13 -20.12 4.96
CA ARG A 44 8.39 -19.11 3.95
C ARG A 44 8.74 -17.75 4.56
N ILE A 45 7.96 -17.29 5.55
CA ILE A 45 8.20 -16.01 6.24
C ILE A 45 9.56 -16.04 6.94
N ASP A 46 9.91 -17.16 7.57
CA ASP A 46 11.19 -17.34 8.24
C ASP A 46 12.38 -17.33 7.27
N ALA A 47 12.26 -18.02 6.13
CA ALA A 47 13.26 -17.98 5.07
C ALA A 47 13.44 -16.57 4.49
N LEU A 48 12.34 -15.86 4.24
CA LEU A 48 12.36 -14.46 3.80
C LEU A 48 13.02 -13.55 4.83
N ALA A 49 12.65 -13.67 6.11
CA ALA A 49 13.24 -12.86 7.18
C ALA A 49 14.75 -13.06 7.27
N ARG A 50 15.22 -14.32 7.21
CA ARG A 50 16.67 -14.63 7.16
C ARG A 50 17.36 -14.03 5.94
N GLN A 51 16.74 -14.15 4.78
CA GLN A 51 17.31 -13.64 3.52
C GLN A 51 17.45 -12.11 3.53
N ALA A 52 16.43 -11.39 4.01
CA ALA A 52 16.50 -9.94 4.18
C ALA A 52 17.60 -9.54 5.18
N GLY A 53 17.68 -10.26 6.32
CA GLY A 53 18.74 -10.09 7.31
C GLY A 53 20.14 -10.28 6.71
N GLY A 54 20.34 -11.35 5.94
CA GLY A 54 21.60 -11.64 5.24
C GLY A 54 21.96 -10.58 4.19
N ALA A 55 20.98 -9.98 3.52
CA ALA A 55 21.18 -8.86 2.60
C ALA A 55 21.41 -7.51 3.33
N GLY A 56 21.18 -7.44 4.65
CA GLY A 56 21.21 -6.20 5.42
C GLY A 56 20.06 -5.25 5.04
N VAL A 57 18.91 -5.79 4.66
CA VAL A 57 17.67 -5.06 4.38
C VAL A 57 16.70 -5.34 5.52
N ARG A 58 16.08 -4.29 6.07
CA ARG A 58 15.15 -4.46 7.18
C ARG A 58 13.81 -5.00 6.67
N ALA A 59 13.29 -6.03 7.33
CA ALA A 59 11.96 -6.54 7.06
C ALA A 59 10.87 -5.65 7.71
N VAL A 60 9.67 -5.63 7.12
CA VAL A 60 8.49 -4.96 7.67
C VAL A 60 7.28 -5.88 7.56
N VAL A 61 6.51 -6.01 8.64
CA VAL A 61 5.26 -6.77 8.60
C VAL A 61 4.17 -5.95 7.90
N THR A 62 3.49 -6.57 6.94
CA THR A 62 2.32 -5.98 6.27
C THR A 62 1.12 -6.93 6.37
N GLY A 63 -0.08 -6.36 6.44
CA GLY A 63 -1.32 -7.13 6.56
C GLY A 63 -1.87 -7.69 5.25
N ASP A 64 -1.27 -7.27 4.12
CA ASP A 64 -1.72 -7.56 2.74
C ASP A 64 -3.24 -7.36 2.57
N VAL A 65 -3.70 -6.18 3.01
CA VAL A 65 -5.11 -5.84 3.24
C VAL A 65 -5.80 -5.45 1.93
N LEU A 66 -6.99 -6.01 1.68
CA LEU A 66 -7.84 -5.62 0.55
C LEU A 66 -9.05 -4.78 0.99
N TYR A 67 -9.50 -4.94 2.23
CA TYR A 67 -10.70 -4.30 2.73
C TYR A 67 -10.56 -3.91 4.21
N HIS A 68 -11.32 -2.91 4.65
CA HIS A 68 -11.17 -2.33 5.99
C HIS A 68 -11.74 -3.23 7.10
N ALA A 69 -12.80 -3.99 6.83
CA ALA A 69 -13.46 -4.84 7.82
C ALA A 69 -13.94 -6.16 7.19
N PRO A 70 -14.04 -7.27 7.96
CA PRO A 70 -14.40 -8.59 7.43
C PRO A 70 -15.71 -8.62 6.64
N GLU A 71 -16.69 -7.80 7.01
CA GLU A 71 -18.01 -7.70 6.39
C GLU A 71 -17.93 -7.16 4.96
N ALA A 72 -16.89 -6.37 4.65
CA ALA A 72 -16.65 -5.81 3.32
C ALA A 72 -16.13 -6.84 2.30
N ARG A 73 -16.00 -8.13 2.67
CA ARG A 73 -15.61 -9.21 1.75
C ARG A 73 -16.54 -9.30 0.54
N LEU A 74 -17.85 -9.22 0.73
CA LEU A 74 -18.80 -9.29 -0.39
C LEU A 74 -18.59 -8.13 -1.37
N LEU A 75 -18.27 -6.95 -0.85
CA LEU A 75 -17.95 -5.79 -1.70
C LEU A 75 -16.64 -6.01 -2.48
N GLN A 76 -15.64 -6.65 -1.87
CA GLN A 76 -14.41 -7.02 -2.57
C GLN A 76 -14.69 -7.97 -3.75
N ASP A 77 -15.60 -8.94 -3.59
CA ASP A 77 -16.00 -9.83 -4.67
C ASP A 77 -16.67 -9.04 -5.80
N VAL A 78 -17.55 -8.09 -5.48
CA VAL A 78 -18.19 -7.20 -6.49
C VAL A 78 -17.16 -6.38 -7.25
N VAL A 79 -16.20 -5.75 -6.55
CA VAL A 79 -15.13 -4.97 -7.20
C VAL A 79 -14.25 -5.86 -8.09
N THR A 80 -14.01 -7.10 -7.67
CA THR A 80 -13.26 -8.08 -8.45
C THR A 80 -14.05 -8.48 -9.71
N ALA A 81 -15.34 -8.77 -9.58
CA ALA A 81 -16.21 -9.13 -10.71
C ALA A 81 -16.29 -8.01 -11.75
N ALA A 82 -16.42 -6.76 -11.29
CA ALA A 82 -16.41 -5.59 -12.16
C ALA A 82 -15.08 -5.45 -12.93
N ARG A 83 -13.94 -5.66 -12.26
CA ARG A 83 -12.60 -5.65 -12.90
C ARG A 83 -12.48 -6.76 -13.95
N GLU A 84 -12.96 -7.94 -13.61
CA GLU A 84 -12.91 -9.15 -14.44
C GLU A 84 -14.00 -9.20 -15.52
N LYS A 85 -14.89 -8.19 -15.55
CA LYS A 85 -16.02 -8.07 -16.49
C LYS A 85 -16.91 -9.31 -16.51
N CYS A 86 -17.22 -9.84 -15.33
CA CYS A 86 -18.14 -10.97 -15.16
C CYS A 86 -19.08 -10.72 -13.98
N THR A 87 -20.02 -11.63 -13.76
CA THR A 87 -20.87 -11.64 -12.55
C THR A 87 -20.12 -12.22 -11.34
N VAL A 88 -20.65 -11.99 -10.15
CA VAL A 88 -20.07 -12.51 -8.89
C VAL A 88 -20.09 -14.04 -8.85
N ASP A 89 -21.07 -14.67 -9.49
CA ASP A 89 -21.21 -16.13 -9.58
C ASP A 89 -20.15 -16.73 -10.53
N GLU A 90 -19.74 -16.00 -11.57
CA GLU A 90 -18.73 -16.41 -12.56
C GLU A 90 -17.28 -16.18 -12.11
N LEU A 91 -17.07 -15.64 -10.90
CA LEU A 91 -15.72 -15.38 -10.41
C LEU A 91 -14.89 -16.67 -10.26
N GLY A 92 -15.50 -17.77 -9.81
CA GLY A 92 -14.78 -19.03 -9.56
C GLY A 92 -13.51 -18.81 -8.72
N TYR A 93 -12.37 -19.30 -9.21
CA TYR A 93 -11.06 -19.15 -8.56
C TYR A 93 -10.48 -17.73 -8.57
N ARG A 94 -11.09 -16.78 -9.30
CA ARG A 94 -10.69 -15.36 -9.27
C ARG A 94 -11.18 -14.66 -8.02
N ARG A 95 -12.12 -15.26 -7.29
CA ARG A 95 -12.57 -14.78 -5.99
C ARG A 95 -11.44 -14.90 -4.98
N GLU A 96 -11.28 -13.91 -4.11
CA GLU A 96 -10.38 -14.03 -2.98
C GLU A 96 -10.86 -15.19 -2.08
N VAL A 97 -10.01 -16.20 -1.92
CA VAL A 97 -10.34 -17.42 -1.17
C VAL A 97 -10.37 -17.09 0.32
N ASN A 98 -9.51 -16.18 0.78
CA ASN A 98 -9.28 -15.93 2.20
C ASN A 98 -10.05 -14.71 2.73
N ALA A 99 -10.91 -14.94 3.73
CA ALA A 99 -11.61 -13.87 4.47
C ALA A 99 -10.67 -12.99 5.32
N ASP A 100 -9.43 -13.44 5.48
CA ASP A 100 -8.47 -12.87 6.43
C ASP A 100 -7.60 -11.79 5.76
N ARG A 101 -8.16 -11.02 4.82
CA ARG A 101 -7.54 -9.84 4.20
C ARG A 101 -8.23 -8.53 4.60
N ALA A 102 -9.04 -8.57 5.66
CA ALA A 102 -9.50 -7.39 6.38
C ALA A 102 -8.33 -6.69 7.09
N LEU A 103 -8.49 -5.42 7.45
CA LEU A 103 -7.57 -4.78 8.39
C LEU A 103 -7.68 -5.48 9.75
N LYS A 104 -6.53 -5.81 10.36
CA LYS A 104 -6.48 -6.48 11.67
C LYS A 104 -6.17 -5.47 12.76
N PRO A 105 -6.70 -5.67 13.97
CA PRO A 105 -6.30 -4.86 15.10
C PRO A 105 -4.81 -5.12 15.44
N PRO A 106 -4.11 -4.15 16.05
CA PRO A 106 -2.68 -4.25 16.31
C PRO A 106 -2.28 -5.47 17.15
N GLU A 107 -3.10 -5.85 18.14
CA GLU A 107 -2.78 -6.97 19.04
C GLU A 107 -2.75 -8.30 18.27
N GLU A 108 -3.62 -8.43 17.26
CA GLU A 108 -3.64 -9.60 16.40
C GLU A 108 -2.40 -9.66 15.50
N MET A 109 -1.96 -8.53 14.94
CA MET A 109 -0.73 -8.46 14.15
C MET A 109 0.49 -8.83 15.00
N VAL A 110 0.56 -8.32 16.23
CA VAL A 110 1.61 -8.68 17.21
C VAL A 110 1.58 -10.17 17.52
N ARG A 111 0.41 -10.75 17.79
CA ARG A 111 0.26 -12.19 18.05
C ARG A 111 0.76 -13.03 16.87
N ARG A 112 0.35 -12.69 15.64
CA ARG A 112 0.66 -13.45 14.41
C ARG A 112 2.14 -13.38 14.05
N PHE A 113 2.78 -12.24 14.29
CA PHE A 113 4.19 -12.01 13.96
C PHE A 113 5.09 -11.86 15.20
N ARG A 114 4.72 -12.51 16.32
CA ARG A 114 5.47 -12.44 17.59
C ARG A 114 6.95 -12.81 17.48
N ALA A 115 7.30 -13.63 16.49
CA ALA A 115 8.69 -14.04 16.23
C ALA A 115 9.52 -12.97 15.50
N TYR A 116 8.89 -11.89 15.01
CA TYR A 116 9.51 -10.83 14.20
C TYR A 116 9.21 -9.42 14.78
N PRO A 117 9.57 -9.15 16.05
CA PRO A 117 9.26 -7.87 16.70
C PRO A 117 9.86 -6.67 15.97
N ASP A 118 11.07 -6.80 15.43
CA ASP A 118 11.73 -5.71 14.69
C ASP A 118 10.99 -5.33 13.40
N ALA A 119 10.36 -6.31 12.75
CA ALA A 119 9.58 -6.12 11.54
C ALA A 119 8.19 -5.54 11.84
N LEU A 120 7.62 -5.84 13.00
CA LEU A 120 6.44 -5.13 13.52
C LEU A 120 6.78 -3.66 13.80
N GLN A 121 7.88 -3.40 14.50
CA GLN A 121 8.33 -2.03 14.81
C GLN A 121 8.65 -1.23 13.55
N ALA A 122 9.17 -1.88 12.49
CA ALA A 122 9.45 -1.22 11.22
C ALA A 122 8.21 -0.54 10.61
N SER A 123 7.01 -1.09 10.82
CA SER A 123 5.77 -0.47 10.32
C SER A 123 5.51 0.90 10.97
N VAL A 124 5.73 1.00 12.28
CA VAL A 124 5.59 2.25 13.05
C VAL A 124 6.68 3.24 12.65
N ASP A 125 7.91 2.77 12.46
CA ASP A 125 9.03 3.61 12.06
C ASP A 125 8.80 4.20 10.66
N ILE A 126 8.28 3.40 9.71
CA ILE A 126 7.90 3.87 8.37
C ILE A 126 6.79 4.91 8.47
N ALA A 127 5.75 4.67 9.27
CA ALA A 127 4.65 5.61 9.44
C ALA A 127 5.15 6.98 9.97
N ARG A 128 6.10 6.98 10.91
CA ARG A 128 6.72 8.21 11.44
C ARG A 128 7.54 8.98 10.41
N LEU A 129 8.07 8.30 9.39
CA LEU A 129 8.81 8.95 8.29
C LEU A 129 7.88 9.57 7.25
N CYS A 130 6.60 9.19 7.22
CA CYS A 130 5.60 9.73 6.32
C CYS A 130 4.98 11.00 6.92
N THR A 131 5.62 12.15 6.71
CA THR A 131 5.23 13.45 7.30
C THR A 131 4.37 14.32 6.38
N PHE A 132 3.77 13.75 5.32
CA PHE A 132 3.01 14.53 4.34
C PHE A 132 1.84 15.25 5.00
N ASP A 133 1.75 16.55 4.77
CA ASP A 133 0.64 17.40 5.22
C ASP A 133 -0.15 17.91 4.01
N LEU A 134 -1.47 17.75 4.05
CA LEU A 134 -2.40 18.27 3.05
C LEU A 134 -2.34 19.79 2.92
N SER A 135 -1.88 20.51 3.95
CA SER A 135 -1.69 21.96 3.89
C SER A 135 -0.63 22.40 2.87
N GLU A 136 0.27 21.49 2.46
CA GLU A 136 1.28 21.74 1.42
C GLU A 136 0.69 21.83 0.00
N LEU A 137 -0.56 21.38 -0.20
CA LEU A 137 -1.27 21.50 -1.48
C LEU A 137 -1.73 22.95 -1.69
N ALA A 138 -0.80 23.80 -2.13
CA ALA A 138 -1.16 25.12 -2.62
C ALA A 138 -1.97 24.98 -3.92
N TYR A 139 -3.22 25.45 -3.90
CA TYR A 139 -4.06 25.51 -5.08
C TYR A 139 -3.46 26.47 -6.12
N GLN A 140 -2.70 25.94 -7.07
CA GLN A 140 -2.27 26.69 -8.25
C GLN A 140 -3.37 26.60 -9.30
N TYR A 141 -4.23 27.62 -9.33
CA TYR A 141 -5.09 27.78 -10.49
C TYR A 141 -4.20 28.18 -11.68
N PRO A 142 -4.21 27.42 -12.79
CA PRO A 142 -3.46 27.81 -13.97
C PRO A 142 -3.94 29.20 -14.41
N HIS A 143 -3.01 30.14 -14.57
CA HIS A 143 -3.33 31.45 -15.10
C HIS A 143 -4.03 31.27 -16.45
N GLU A 144 -5.28 31.71 -16.51
CA GLU A 144 -6.05 31.73 -17.74
C GLU A 144 -5.28 32.58 -18.75
N ARG A 145 -4.66 31.94 -19.75
CA ARG A 145 -4.08 32.65 -20.89
C ARG A 145 -5.27 33.17 -21.68
N VAL A 146 -5.70 34.39 -21.38
CA VAL A 146 -6.66 35.13 -22.18
C VAL A 146 -6.06 35.24 -23.59
N ILE A 147 -6.47 34.35 -24.50
CA ILE A 147 -6.19 34.50 -25.92
C ILE A 147 -6.92 35.78 -26.32
N THR A 148 -6.19 36.89 -26.38
CA THR A 148 -6.69 38.16 -26.91
C THR A 148 -6.94 37.97 -28.40
N ARG A 149 -8.12 37.47 -28.75
CA ARG A 149 -8.79 37.79 -30.00
C ARG A 149 -10.01 38.65 -29.69
N ARG A 150 -9.75 39.96 -29.80
CA ARG A 150 -10.68 41.06 -30.06
C ARG A 150 -12.17 40.83 -29.74
N SER A 151 -12.62 41.63 -28.75
CA SER A 151 -13.91 42.34 -28.69
C SER A 151 -15.21 41.50 -28.64
N ARG A 152 -15.74 41.31 -27.42
CA ARG A 152 -16.98 41.96 -26.93
C ARG A 152 -17.37 41.42 -25.55
N ARG A 153 -17.03 42.23 -24.53
CA ARG A 153 -17.81 42.54 -23.32
C ARG A 153 -18.66 41.40 -22.70
N PHE A 154 -18.06 40.61 -21.81
CA PHE A 154 -18.75 40.05 -20.63
C PHE A 154 -17.79 40.05 -19.44
N ARG A 155 -18.19 40.76 -18.37
CA ARG A 155 -17.53 40.77 -17.06
C ARG A 155 -18.24 39.70 -16.22
N PHE A 156 -17.51 38.70 -15.73
CA PHE A 156 -17.90 37.94 -14.55
C PHE A 156 -16.84 38.15 -13.48
N SER A 157 -17.00 39.24 -12.73
CA SER A 157 -16.54 39.28 -11.34
C SER A 157 -17.52 38.47 -10.49
N VAL A 158 -17.04 37.95 -9.36
CA VAL A 158 -17.77 37.30 -8.24
C VAL A 158 -17.80 35.77 -8.32
N ILE A 159 -16.79 35.12 -7.71
CA ILE A 159 -16.98 34.06 -6.69
C ILE A 159 -15.79 34.13 -5.71
N LYS A 160 -15.80 35.09 -4.79
CA LYS A 160 -14.91 35.11 -3.61
C LYS A 160 -15.68 35.67 -2.40
N GLN A 161 -16.69 34.92 -1.97
CA GLN A 161 -17.35 35.03 -0.66
C GLN A 161 -18.50 34.02 -0.64
N GLN A 162 -18.25 32.78 -0.21
CA GLN A 162 -19.29 31.92 0.38
C GLN A 162 -18.72 30.59 0.95
N VAL A 163 -17.59 30.59 1.66
CA VAL A 163 -17.28 29.47 2.59
C VAL A 163 -16.42 29.99 3.75
N MET A 164 -17.00 30.87 4.58
CA MET A 164 -16.62 31.09 5.98
C MET A 164 -17.82 31.76 6.65
N GLY A 165 -18.71 30.92 7.18
CA GLY A 165 -19.84 31.26 8.04
C GLY A 165 -20.12 30.05 8.90
#